data_AF-A0A536Z9P2-F1
#
_entry.id   AF-A0A536Z9P2-F1
#
_cell.length_a   1.000
_cell.length_b   1.000
_cell.length_c   1.000
_cell.angle_alpha   90.00
_cell.angle_beta   90.00
_cell.angle_gamma   90.00
#
_symmetry.space_group_name_H-M   'P 1'
#
loop_
_entity.id
_entity.type
_entity.pdbx_description
1 polymer ?
#
loop_
_entity_poly.entity_id
_entity_poly.type
_entity_poly.pdbx_seq_one_letter_code
_entity_poly.pdbx_strand_id
1 'polypeptide(L)'
;AGELFKSMAGVDIVHIPFSGIAPAVTAVVGGQVQMMFAGAPSALPQVKAGRLVALGVAGPKRTAAAPDLPTLAESGLPGFDVTSWYSIVVPAGTANEII
;
A
#
# COMPACT_ATOMS: atom_id res chain seq x y z
N ALA A 1 -1.42 -6.32 4.54
CA ALA A 1 -1.93 -6.27 3.15
C ALA A 1 -1.65 -7.57 2.39
N GLY A 2 -0.38 -7.94 2.18
CA GLY A 2 -0.02 -9.16 1.43
C GLY A 2 -0.68 -10.44 1.95
N GLU A 3 -0.62 -10.68 3.27
CA GLU A 3 -1.21 -11.88 3.87
C GLU A 3 -2.74 -11.92 3.76
N LEU A 4 -3.42 -10.80 4.03
CA LEU A 4 -4.87 -10.71 3.86
C LEU A 4 -5.27 -10.96 2.40
N PHE A 5 -4.51 -10.42 1.45
CA PHE A 5 -4.76 -10.63 0.02
C PHE A 5 -4.57 -12.10 -0.37
N LYS A 6 -3.48 -12.71 0.07
CA LYS A 6 -3.21 -14.15 -0.10
C LYS A 6 -4.41 -14.99 0.38
N SER A 7 -4.86 -14.73 1.60
CA SER A 7 -5.99 -15.46 2.21
C SER A 7 -7.32 -15.23 1.48
N MET A 8 -7.65 -13.99 1.11
CA MET A 8 -8.95 -13.66 0.52
C MET A 8 -9.03 -14.02 -0.96
N ALA A 9 -7.94 -13.86 -1.71
CA ALA A 9 -7.89 -14.16 -3.15
C ALA A 9 -7.60 -15.64 -3.45
N GLY A 10 -7.27 -16.45 -2.43
CA GLY A 10 -6.96 -17.87 -2.61
C GLY A 10 -5.70 -18.11 -3.45
N VAL A 11 -4.76 -17.18 -3.41
CA VAL A 11 -3.49 -17.25 -4.15
C VAL A 11 -2.37 -17.62 -3.19
N ASP A 12 -1.29 -18.19 -3.71
CA ASP A 12 -0.07 -18.41 -2.93
C ASP A 12 1.03 -17.44 -3.37
N ILE A 13 1.44 -16.57 -2.45
CA ILE A 13 2.46 -15.54 -2.68
C ILE A 13 3.48 -15.60 -1.55
N VAL A 14 4.76 -15.47 -1.90
CA VAL A 14 5.87 -15.42 -0.95
C VAL A 14 6.15 -13.97 -0.54
N HIS A 15 6.13 -13.70 0.76
CA HIS A 15 6.53 -12.40 1.28
C HIS A 15 8.07 -12.27 1.28
N ILE A 16 8.57 -11.26 0.56
CA ILE A 16 9.99 -10.90 0.55
C ILE A 16 10.15 -9.59 1.35
N PRO A 17 10.76 -9.62 2.55
CA PRO A 17 10.90 -8.45 3.38
C PRO A 17 12.01 -7.52 2.88
N PHE A 18 11.76 -6.22 2.92
CA PHE A 18 12.73 -5.17 2.61
C PHE A 18 12.88 -4.22 3.80
N SER A 19 14.04 -3.58 3.94
CA SER A 19 14.32 -2.60 5.00
C SER A 19 13.54 -1.28 4.87
N GLY A 20 12.60 -1.18 3.91
CA GLY A 20 11.75 -0.02 3.71
C GLY A 20 11.04 -0.03 2.35
N ILE A 21 10.18 0.97 2.13
CA ILE A 21 9.39 1.09 0.88
C ILE A 21 10.28 1.40 -0.32
N ALA A 22 11.27 2.27 -0.18
CA ALA A 22 12.15 2.67 -1.29
C ALA A 22 12.88 1.47 -1.95
N PRO A 23 13.59 0.59 -1.22
CA PRO A 23 14.20 -0.60 -1.82
C PRO A 23 13.16 -1.58 -2.39
N ALA A 24 11.97 -1.71 -1.78
CA ALA A 24 10.91 -2.56 -2.30
C ALA A 24 10.35 -2.07 -3.64
N VAL A 25 10.10 -0.76 -3.78
CA VAL A 25 9.66 -0.15 -5.04
C VAL A 25 10.69 -0.38 -6.15
N THR A 26 11.97 -0.17 -5.86
CA THR A 26 13.05 -0.43 -6.82
C THR A 26 13.09 -1.91 -7.24
N ALA A 27 12.88 -2.84 -6.31
CA ALA A 27 12.84 -4.26 -6.64
C ALA A 27 11.67 -4.64 -7.56
N VAL A 28 10.49 -4.02 -7.38
CA VAL A 28 9.34 -4.24 -8.29
C VAL A 28 9.62 -3.61 -9.66
N VAL A 29 10.10 -2.36 -9.71
CA VAL A 29 10.43 -1.67 -10.96
C VAL A 29 11.51 -2.44 -11.74
N GLY A 30 12.48 -3.03 -11.04
CA GLY A 30 13.53 -3.86 -11.62
C GLY A 30 13.11 -5.31 -11.91
N GLY A 31 11.87 -5.70 -11.62
CA GLY A 31 11.35 -7.05 -11.87
C GLY A 31 11.92 -8.14 -10.96
N GLN A 32 12.62 -7.79 -9.87
CA GLN A 32 13.13 -8.75 -8.89
C GLN A 32 12.01 -9.37 -8.05
N VAL A 33 10.93 -8.62 -7.84
CA VAL A 33 9.69 -9.10 -7.22
C VAL A 33 8.50 -8.63 -8.05
N GLN A 34 7.41 -9.40 -8.04
CA GLN A 34 6.32 -9.27 -9.02
C GLN A 34 5.28 -8.21 -8.64
N MET A 35 5.09 -7.99 -7.34
CA MET A 35 4.08 -7.07 -6.82
C MET A 35 4.46 -6.54 -5.46
N MET A 36 3.82 -5.44 -5.07
CA MET A 36 3.86 -4.93 -3.70
C MET A 36 2.57 -4.21 -3.35
N PHE A 37 2.33 -4.08 -2.04
CA PHE A 37 1.40 -3.09 -1.51
C PHE A 37 2.21 -1.87 -1.07
N ALA A 38 1.92 -0.71 -1.65
CA ALA A 38 2.66 0.52 -1.42
C ALA A 38 1.71 1.66 -1.05
N GLY A 39 2.20 2.60 -0.23
CA GLY A 39 1.49 3.85 0.00
C GLY A 39 1.45 4.70 -1.28
N ALA A 40 0.31 5.34 -1.55
CA ALA A 40 0.10 6.13 -2.77
C ALA A 40 1.21 7.16 -3.08
N PRO A 41 1.78 7.91 -2.11
CA PRO A 41 2.87 8.86 -2.38
C PRO A 41 4.11 8.23 -3.01
N SER A 42 4.40 6.97 -2.69
CA SER A 42 5.57 6.25 -3.21
C SER A 42 5.31 5.59 -4.56
N ALA A 43 4.08 5.13 -4.81
CA ALA A 43 3.73 4.37 -6.00
C ALA A 43 3.29 5.25 -7.19
N LEU A 44 2.47 6.27 -6.95
CA LEU A 44 1.84 7.05 -8.02
C LEU A 44 2.84 7.74 -8.97
N PRO A 45 3.99 8.27 -8.51
CA PRO A 45 5.01 8.79 -9.43
C PRO A 45 5.56 7.74 -10.39
N GLN A 46 5.73 6.50 -9.93
CA GLN A 46 6.23 5.39 -10.75
C GLN A 46 5.17 4.88 -11.75
N VAL A 47 3.89 4.88 -11.33
CA VAL A 47 2.75 4.55 -12.19
C VAL A 47 2.58 5.58 -13.29
N LYS A 48 2.61 6.87 -12.95
CA LYS A 48 2.53 7.97 -13.93
C LYS A 48 3.69 7.94 -14.93
N ALA A 49 4.85 7.45 -14.52
CA ALA A 49 6.00 7.27 -15.38
C ALA A 49 5.98 5.97 -16.21
N GLY A 50 4.91 5.16 -16.12
CA GLY A 50 4.77 3.91 -16.87
C GLY A 50 5.67 2.77 -16.40
N ARG A 51 6.34 2.91 -15.26
CA ARG A 51 7.26 1.90 -14.72
C ARG A 51 6.57 0.87 -13.83
N LEU A 52 5.41 1.22 -13.28
CA LEU A 52 4.57 0.33 -12.51
C LEU A 52 3.14 0.37 -13.04
N VAL A 53 2.42 -0.74 -12.87
CA VAL A 53 0.97 -0.81 -13.13
C VAL A 53 0.26 -0.85 -11.79
N ALA A 54 -0.66 0.09 -11.56
CA ALA A 54 -1.53 0.08 -10.39
C ALA A 54 -2.74 -0.83 -10.66
N LEU A 55 -2.99 -1.80 -9.78
CA LEU A 55 -4.08 -2.76 -9.93
C LEU A 55 -5.33 -2.42 -9.09
N GLY A 56 -5.13 -1.82 -7.92
CA GLY A 56 -6.24 -1.52 -7.01
C GLY A 56 -5.81 -0.74 -5.78
N VAL A 57 -6.78 -0.11 -5.12
CA VAL A 57 -6.63 0.52 -3.81
C VAL A 57 -6.98 -0.49 -2.71
N ALA A 58 -6.15 -0.56 -1.67
CA ALA A 58 -6.32 -1.49 -0.54
C ALA A 58 -7.29 -1.00 0.55
N GLY A 59 -7.65 0.28 0.58
CA GLY A 59 -8.63 0.84 1.51
C GLY A 59 -10.09 0.65 1.04
N PRO A 60 -11.06 1.02 1.89
CA PRO A 60 -12.47 0.72 1.68
C PRO A 60 -13.13 1.61 0.61
N LYS A 61 -12.44 2.68 0.19
CA LYS A 61 -12.91 3.64 -0.82
C LYS A 61 -11.76 4.02 -1.75
N ARG A 62 -12.12 4.41 -2.97
CA ARG A 62 -11.16 4.99 -3.92
C ARG A 62 -10.52 6.25 -3.33
N THR A 63 -9.27 6.51 -3.70
CA THR A 63 -8.55 7.70 -3.25
C THR A 63 -8.74 8.84 -4.22
N ALA A 64 -8.81 10.08 -3.73
CA ALA A 64 -8.82 11.26 -4.59
C ALA A 64 -7.54 11.39 -5.45
N ALA A 65 -6.43 10.81 -4.99
CA ALA A 65 -5.15 10.81 -5.72
C ALA A 65 -5.13 9.85 -6.93
N ALA A 66 -6.05 8.88 -6.99
CA ALA A 66 -6.21 7.93 -8.08
C ALA A 66 -7.68 7.48 -8.18
N PRO A 67 -8.57 8.37 -8.67
CA PRO A 67 -10.02 8.11 -8.69
C PRO A 67 -10.44 7.01 -9.67
N ASP A 68 -9.63 6.78 -10.71
CA ASP A 68 -9.90 5.77 -11.74
C ASP A 68 -9.58 4.35 -11.26
N LEU A 69 -8.80 4.21 -10.18
CA LEU A 69 -8.37 2.92 -9.67
C LEU A 69 -9.45 2.33 -8.76
N PRO A 70 -9.96 1.12 -9.03
CA PRO A 70 -10.97 0.49 -8.18
C PRO A 70 -10.38 0.08 -6.83
N THR A 71 -11.26 -0.12 -5.85
CA THR A 71 -10.84 -0.80 -4.62
C THR A 71 -10.74 -2.31 -4.86
N LEU A 72 -9.97 -3.00 -4.03
CA LEU A 72 -9.96 -4.46 -4.05
C LEU A 72 -11.33 -5.05 -3.65
N ALA A 73 -12.08 -4.35 -2.82
CA ALA A 73 -13.46 -4.68 -2.49
C ALA A 73 -14.39 -4.62 -3.72
N GLU A 74 -14.25 -3.61 -4.57
CA GLU A 74 -14.97 -3.49 -5.86
C GLU A 74 -14.52 -4.55 -6.87
N SER A 75 -13.29 -5.05 -6.75
CA SER A 75 -12.63 -5.92 -7.74
C SER A 75 -12.72 -7.41 -7.41
N GLY A 76 -13.63 -7.81 -6.51
CA GLY A 76 -13.90 -9.21 -6.20
C GLY A 76 -13.38 -9.70 -4.85
N LEU A 77 -12.90 -8.82 -3.97
CA LEU A 77 -12.53 -9.15 -2.59
C LEU A 77 -13.41 -8.37 -1.57
N PRO A 78 -14.71 -8.65 -1.45
CA PRO A 78 -15.60 -7.91 -0.55
C PRO A 78 -15.07 -7.84 0.88
N GLY A 79 -15.06 -6.65 1.46
CA GLY A 79 -14.55 -6.42 2.83
C GLY A 79 -13.03 -6.28 2.92
N PHE A 80 -12.30 -6.32 1.81
CA PHE A 80 -10.86 -6.04 1.81
C PHE A 80 -10.61 -4.58 2.21
N ASP A 81 -10.01 -4.38 3.39
CA ASP A 81 -9.59 -3.08 3.89
C ASP A 81 -8.24 -3.21 4.62
N VAL A 82 -7.24 -2.54 4.06
CA VAL A 82 -5.95 -2.33 4.69
C VAL A 82 -5.59 -0.86 4.58
N THR A 83 -6.18 -0.07 5.47
CA THR A 83 -5.87 1.36 5.60
C THR A 83 -4.65 1.55 6.52
N SER A 84 -3.59 2.17 5.98
CA SER A 84 -2.44 2.59 6.78
C SER A 84 -2.72 3.95 7.43
N TRP A 85 -2.42 4.07 8.72
CA TRP A 85 -2.52 5.31 9.47
C TRP A 85 -1.15 5.71 10.01
N TYR A 86 -0.97 7.02 10.18
CA TYR A 86 0.19 7.60 10.82
C TYR A 86 -0.29 8.41 12.02
N SER A 87 0.49 8.40 13.09
CA SER A 87 0.22 9.21 14.27
C SER A 87 1.42 10.05 14.62
N ILE A 88 1.15 11.18 15.25
CA ILE A 88 2.16 11.99 15.91
C ILE A 88 2.13 11.59 17.39
N VAL A 89 3.31 11.34 17.96
CA VAL A 89 3.47 11.00 19.36
C VAL A 89 4.52 11.92 19.99
N VAL A 90 4.30 12.26 21.26
CA VAL A 90 5.24 13.05 22.05
C VAL A 90 5.81 12.21 23.19
N PRO A 91 7.03 12.51 23.69
CA PRO A 91 7.56 11.84 24.87
C PRO A 91 6.62 11.91 26.07
N ALA A 92 6.67 10.91 26.94
CA ALA A 92 5.93 10.95 28.20
C ALA A 92 6.37 12.16 29.03
N GLY A 93 5.41 12.98 29.46
CA GLY A 93 5.67 14.20 30.24
C GLY A 93 5.85 15.48 29.43
N THR A 94 5.66 15.46 28.10
CA THR A 94 5.50 16.72 27.32
C THR A 94 4.37 17.55 27.93
N ALA A 95 4.67 18.80 28.31
CA ALA A 95 3.70 19.69 28.92
C ALA A 95 2.49 19.90 27.99
N ASN A 96 1.28 19.97 28.55
CA ASN A 96 0.05 20.11 27.77
C ASN A 96 0.04 21.35 26.86
N GLU A 97 0.77 22.40 27.23
CA GLU A 97 0.93 23.63 26.41
C GLU A 97 1.80 23.43 25.15
N ILE A 98 2.53 22.31 25.06
CA ILE A 98 3.37 21.93 23.90
C ILE A 98 2.63 20.94 22.97
N ILE A 99 1.60 20.25 23.48
CA ILE A 99 0.77 19.28 22.73
C ILE A 99 -0.32 20.04 21.97
#